data_AF-A0A519YV36-F1
#
_entry.id   AF-A0A519YV36-F1
#
_cell.length_a   1.000
_cell.length_b   1.000
_cell.length_c   1.000
_cell.angle_alpha   90.00
_cell.angle_beta   90.00
_cell.angle_gamma   90.00
#
_symmetry.space_group_name_H-M   'P 1'
#
loop_
_entity.id
_entity.type
_entity.pdbx_description
1 polymer ?
#
loop_
_entity_poly.entity_id
_entity_poly.type
_entity_poly.pdbx_seq_one_letter_code
_entity_poly.pdbx_strand_id
1 'polypeptide(L)'
;MLVLALALCGFVDYATGHEVSVFGLYVIPILLSMRFFGTWAGGTMALLSAIVWLVADQQSGHHYSHPWFAYWNALHRLFFFACVVAVFHHIRAAMKTNARLLNAFSAPLPVCTHCHRIGAGNGYWQKFENYLGEHAGAQTVSKVCPDCARESYAKAGVVERASHR
;
A
#
# COMPACT_ATOMS: atom_id res chain seq x y z
N MET A 1 -3.14 23.37 -5.41
CA MET A 1 -4.11 22.27 -5.17
C MET A 1 -4.38 22.05 -3.68
N LEU A 2 -3.38 21.76 -2.84
CA LEU A 2 -3.59 21.48 -1.40
C LEU A 2 -4.22 22.65 -0.63
N VAL A 3 -3.68 23.86 -0.80
CA VAL A 3 -4.23 25.08 -0.17
C VAL A 3 -5.67 25.32 -0.61
N LEU A 4 -5.96 25.10 -1.89
CA LEU A 4 -7.31 25.19 -2.46
C LEU A 4 -8.27 24.17 -1.83
N ALA A 5 -7.82 22.92 -1.66
CA ALA A 5 -8.62 21.89 -1.00
C ALA A 5 -8.89 22.22 0.47
N LEU A 6 -7.88 22.72 1.20
CA LEU A 6 -8.04 23.15 2.60
C LEU A 6 -8.97 24.36 2.72
N ALA A 7 -8.80 25.36 1.85
CA ALA A 7 -9.65 26.55 1.81
C ALA A 7 -11.10 26.19 1.47
N LEU A 8 -11.32 25.25 0.54
CA LEU A 8 -12.64 24.74 0.21
C LEU A 8 -13.27 24.02 1.41
N CYS A 9 -12.52 23.19 2.13
CA CYS A 9 -13.02 22.55 3.36
C CYS A 9 -13.45 23.58 4.40
N GLY A 10 -12.62 24.60 4.65
CA GLY A 10 -12.94 25.68 5.59
C GLY A 10 -14.15 26.52 5.15
N PHE A 11 -14.28 26.80 3.86
CA PHE A 11 -15.45 27.50 3.32
C PHE A 11 -16.73 26.69 3.49
N VAL A 12 -16.70 25.40 3.15
CA VAL A 12 -17.86 24.50 3.31
C VAL A 12 -18.24 24.39 4.79
N ASP A 13 -17.28 24.23 5.68
CA ASP A 13 -17.48 24.15 7.13
C ASP A 13 -18.10 25.43 7.70
N TYR A 14 -17.60 26.60 7.28
CA TYR A 14 -18.22 27.89 7.61
C TYR A 14 -19.66 28.01 7.07
N ALA A 15 -19.89 27.64 5.81
CA ALA A 15 -21.19 27.80 5.15
C ALA A 15 -22.25 26.79 5.63
N THR A 16 -21.84 25.59 6.03
CA THR A 16 -22.74 24.58 6.61
C THR A 16 -23.13 24.94 8.04
N GLY A 17 -22.35 25.83 8.66
CA GLY A 17 -22.57 26.28 10.02
C GLY A 17 -22.27 25.19 11.03
N HIS A 18 -22.91 25.30 12.17
CA HIS A 18 -22.59 24.54 13.38
C HIS A 18 -23.35 23.24 13.57
N GLU A 19 -24.52 23.17 12.96
CA GLU A 19 -25.47 22.08 13.19
C GLU A 19 -25.00 20.78 12.52
N VAL A 20 -24.13 20.89 11.50
CA VAL A 20 -23.63 19.76 10.72
C VAL A 20 -22.12 19.68 10.81
N SER A 21 -21.61 18.58 11.35
CA SER A 21 -20.17 18.35 11.46
C SER A 21 -19.59 17.81 10.14
N VAL A 22 -18.81 18.64 9.43
CA VAL A 22 -18.15 18.26 8.17
C VAL A 22 -16.65 17.96 8.31
N PHE A 23 -16.18 17.71 9.55
CA PHE A 23 -14.76 17.53 9.86
C PHE A 23 -14.07 16.41 9.06
N GLY A 24 -14.84 15.41 8.60
CA GLY A 24 -14.33 14.34 7.75
C GLY A 24 -13.75 14.83 6.41
N LEU A 25 -14.23 15.97 5.89
CA LEU A 25 -13.72 16.56 4.65
C LEU A 25 -12.24 16.97 4.74
N TYR A 26 -11.78 17.37 5.93
CA TYR A 26 -10.40 17.76 6.17
C TYR A 26 -9.41 16.59 6.04
N VAL A 27 -9.89 15.34 6.01
CA VAL A 27 -9.03 14.18 5.69
C VAL A 27 -8.52 14.24 4.25
N ILE A 28 -9.27 14.83 3.31
CA ILE A 28 -8.90 14.92 1.89
C ILE A 28 -7.57 15.67 1.70
N PRO A 29 -7.41 16.94 2.14
CA PRO A 29 -6.14 17.64 2.00
C PRO A 29 -4.99 16.95 2.74
N ILE A 30 -5.25 16.26 3.86
CA ILE A 30 -4.24 15.48 4.61
C ILE A 30 -3.73 14.29 3.78
N LEU A 31 -4.63 13.48 3.22
CA LEU A 31 -4.23 12.33 2.40
C LEU A 31 -3.53 12.75 1.11
N LEU A 32 -3.99 13.85 0.50
CA LEU A 32 -3.33 14.44 -0.67
C LEU A 32 -1.93 14.94 -0.33
N SER A 33 -1.74 15.68 0.78
CA SER A 33 -0.41 16.15 1.17
C SER A 33 0.53 14.98 1.43
N MET A 34 0.04 13.93 2.09
CA MET A 34 0.82 12.70 2.29
C MET A 34 1.19 12.03 0.97
N ARG A 35 0.30 12.02 -0.01
CA ARG A 35 0.54 11.41 -1.34
C ARG A 35 1.63 12.07 -2.14
N PHE A 36 1.79 13.38 -2.06
CA PHE A 36 2.77 14.10 -2.85
C PHE A 36 4.05 14.42 -2.08
N PHE A 37 3.96 14.64 -0.76
CA PHE A 37 5.05 15.19 0.05
C PHE A 37 5.42 14.34 1.28
N GLY A 38 4.76 13.19 1.48
CA GLY A 38 5.10 12.23 2.54
C GLY A 38 4.49 12.52 3.91
N THR A 39 4.88 11.73 4.93
CA THR A 39 4.20 11.71 6.24
C THR A 39 4.32 13.02 7.03
N TRP A 40 5.47 13.70 6.96
CA TRP A 40 5.66 15.01 7.59
C TRP A 40 4.69 16.08 7.05
N ALA A 41 4.46 16.08 5.73
CA ALA A 41 3.47 16.95 5.12
C ALA A 41 2.03 16.60 5.52
N GLY A 42 1.76 15.32 5.83
CA GLY A 42 0.50 14.88 6.44
C GLY A 42 0.29 15.44 7.84
N GLY A 43 1.29 15.32 8.70
CA GLY A 43 1.23 15.81 10.08
C GLY A 43 1.06 17.33 10.15
N THR A 44 1.79 18.08 9.33
CA THR A 44 1.62 19.55 9.23
C THR A 44 0.25 19.93 8.69
N MET A 45 -0.26 19.23 7.67
CA MET A 45 -1.60 19.46 7.14
C MET A 45 -2.71 19.12 8.15
N ALA A 46 -2.53 18.09 8.98
CA ALA A 46 -3.45 17.75 10.06
C ALA A 46 -3.54 18.87 11.10
N LEU A 47 -2.40 19.44 11.49
CA LEU A 47 -2.36 20.60 12.38
C LEU A 47 -3.05 21.82 11.76
N LEU A 48 -2.70 22.16 10.51
CA LEU A 48 -3.34 23.27 9.78
C LEU A 48 -4.85 23.07 9.64
N SER A 49 -5.29 21.85 9.37
CA SER A 49 -6.72 21.51 9.27
C SER A 49 -7.47 21.70 10.59
N ALA A 50 -6.86 21.32 11.71
CA ALA A 50 -7.43 21.57 13.04
C ALA A 50 -7.52 23.07 13.37
N ILE A 51 -6.51 23.85 12.97
CA ILE A 51 -6.51 25.32 13.14
C ILE A 51 -7.59 25.97 12.26
N VAL A 52 -7.67 25.60 10.98
CA VAL A 52 -8.69 26.13 10.05
C VAL A 52 -10.08 25.82 10.56
N TRP A 53 -10.32 24.60 11.06
CA TRP A 53 -11.59 24.27 11.69
C TRP A 53 -11.89 25.16 12.90
N LEU A 54 -10.94 25.33 13.83
CA LEU A 54 -11.15 26.16 15.03
C LEU A 54 -11.49 27.62 14.66
N VAL A 55 -10.84 28.14 13.63
CA VAL A 55 -11.10 29.49 13.10
C VAL A 55 -12.48 29.57 12.45
N ALA A 56 -12.86 28.55 11.66
CA ALA A 56 -14.17 28.49 11.02
C ALA A 56 -15.30 28.41 12.06
N ASP A 57 -15.15 27.58 13.09
CA ASP A 57 -16.10 27.35 14.18
C ASP A 57 -16.35 28.62 15.02
N GLN A 58 -15.31 29.39 15.30
CA GLN A 58 -15.43 30.69 15.97
C GLN A 58 -16.16 31.72 15.10
N GLN A 59 -15.88 31.74 13.80
CA GLN A 59 -16.49 32.72 12.87
C GLN A 59 -17.93 32.40 12.52
N SER A 60 -18.32 31.13 12.52
CA SER A 60 -19.72 30.77 12.27
C SER A 60 -20.63 31.22 13.42
N GLY A 61 -20.09 31.61 14.58
CA GLY A 61 -20.85 32.24 15.69
C GLY A 61 -21.26 31.29 16.82
N HIS A 62 -20.49 30.22 17.08
CA HIS A 62 -20.89 29.17 18.03
C HIS A 62 -20.82 29.70 19.47
N HIS A 63 -21.96 29.81 20.14
CA HIS A 63 -21.99 30.13 21.56
C HIS A 63 -21.82 28.86 22.40
N TYR A 64 -20.58 28.43 22.59
CA TYR A 64 -20.30 27.38 23.57
C TYR A 64 -20.60 27.87 24.98
N SER A 65 -21.23 27.01 25.79
CA SER A 65 -21.50 27.33 27.21
C SER A 65 -20.21 27.58 27.99
N HIS A 66 -19.12 26.93 27.59
CA HIS A 66 -17.79 27.18 28.13
C HIS A 66 -16.72 27.23 27.03
N PRO A 67 -15.74 28.16 27.11
CA PRO A 67 -14.67 28.28 26.12
C PRO A 67 -13.81 27.03 25.95
N TRP A 68 -13.69 26.19 26.99
CA TRP A 68 -12.87 24.99 26.94
C TRP A 68 -13.40 23.91 25.97
N PHE A 69 -14.69 23.95 25.63
CA PHE A 69 -15.28 23.01 24.66
C PHE A 69 -14.67 23.15 23.26
N ALA A 70 -14.37 24.38 22.82
CA ALA A 70 -13.71 24.61 21.54
C ALA A 70 -12.32 23.95 21.49
N TYR A 71 -11.54 24.09 22.57
CA TYR A 71 -10.21 23.47 22.69
C TYR A 71 -10.30 21.94 22.78
N TRP A 72 -11.28 21.42 23.50
CA TRP A 72 -11.52 19.97 23.58
C TRP A 72 -11.89 19.37 22.22
N ASN A 73 -12.78 20.05 21.47
CA ASN A 73 -13.16 19.65 20.12
C ASN A 73 -11.96 19.71 19.15
N ALA A 74 -11.14 20.76 19.22
CA ALA A 74 -9.92 20.88 18.43
C ALA A 74 -8.92 19.76 18.74
N LEU A 75 -8.75 19.42 20.03
CA LEU A 75 -7.88 18.33 20.47
C LEU A 75 -8.36 16.98 19.94
N HIS A 76 -9.66 16.67 20.07
CA HIS A 76 -10.24 15.44 19.54
C HIS A 76 -10.03 15.33 18.01
N ARG A 77 -10.27 16.42 17.28
CA ARG A 77 -10.06 16.44 15.82
C ARG A 77 -8.60 16.23 15.45
N LEU A 78 -7.67 16.91 16.13
CA LEU A 78 -6.24 16.70 15.92
C LEU A 78 -5.84 15.25 16.20
N PHE A 79 -6.37 14.64 17.26
CA PHE A 79 -6.17 13.21 17.56
C PHE A 79 -6.66 12.31 16.42
N PHE A 80 -7.90 12.50 15.94
CA PHE A 80 -8.43 11.74 14.80
C PHE A 80 -7.59 11.90 13.54
N PHE A 81 -7.18 13.13 13.20
CA PHE A 81 -6.33 13.37 12.04
C PHE A 81 -4.94 12.75 12.18
N ALA A 82 -4.35 12.80 13.38
CA ALA A 82 -3.09 12.13 13.67
C ALA A 82 -3.22 10.60 13.53
N CYS A 83 -4.32 10.00 13.99
CA CYS A 83 -4.61 8.58 13.76
C CYS A 83 -4.70 8.26 12.27
N VAL A 84 -5.38 9.09 11.47
CA VAL A 84 -5.45 8.91 10.01
C VAL A 84 -4.05 8.95 9.38
N VAL A 85 -3.22 9.93 9.77
CA VAL A 85 -1.83 10.03 9.30
C VAL A 85 -1.02 8.79 9.68
N ALA A 86 -1.15 8.30 10.91
CA ALA A 86 -0.45 7.11 11.39
C ALA A 86 -0.90 5.85 10.64
N VAL A 87 -2.21 5.62 10.55
CA VAL A 87 -2.79 4.46 9.83
C VAL A 87 -2.34 4.47 8.37
N PHE A 88 -2.41 5.63 7.71
CA PHE A 88 -2.01 5.73 6.32
C PHE A 88 -0.50 5.55 6.11
N HIS A 89 0.32 6.02 7.07
CA HIS A 89 1.75 5.72 7.08
C HIS A 89 2.00 4.20 7.19
N HIS A 90 1.34 3.51 8.11
CA HIS A 90 1.46 2.06 8.29
C HIS A 90 0.98 1.27 7.07
N ILE A 91 -0.16 1.63 6.48
CA ILE A 91 -0.66 0.99 5.26
C ILE A 91 0.34 1.14 4.13
N ARG A 92 0.92 2.33 3.94
CA ARG A 92 1.94 2.54 2.90
C ARG A 92 3.22 1.77 3.16
N ALA A 93 3.65 1.67 4.42
CA ALA A 93 4.80 0.88 4.80
C ALA A 93 4.57 -0.61 4.50
N ALA A 94 3.39 -1.14 4.86
CA ALA A 94 3.00 -2.51 4.58
C ALA A 94 2.90 -2.81 3.07
N MET A 95 2.30 -1.90 2.29
CA MET A 95 2.18 -2.04 0.84
C MET A 95 3.55 -2.07 0.13
N LYS A 96 4.54 -1.32 0.63
CA LYS A 96 5.92 -1.37 0.09
C LYS A 96 6.57 -2.74 0.26
N THR A 97 6.27 -3.45 1.35
CA THR A 97 6.82 -4.79 1.60
C THR A 97 6.24 -5.80 0.61
N ASN A 98 4.92 -5.82 0.43
CA ASN A 98 4.27 -6.75 -0.50
C ASN A 98 4.63 -6.48 -1.96
N ALA A 99 4.76 -5.20 -2.35
CA ALA A 99 5.18 -4.84 -3.70
C ALA A 99 6.60 -5.33 -4.04
N ARG A 100 7.51 -5.39 -3.07
CA ARG A 100 8.88 -5.91 -3.29
C ARG A 100 8.89 -7.39 -3.65
N LEU A 101 8.05 -8.19 -3.00
CA LEU A 101 7.93 -9.63 -3.30
C LEU A 101 7.39 -9.85 -4.71
N LEU A 102 6.36 -9.12 -5.11
CA LEU A 102 5.81 -9.21 -6.48
C LEU A 102 6.81 -8.70 -7.53
N ASN A 103 7.54 -7.62 -7.24
CA ASN A 103 8.57 -7.09 -8.14
C ASN A 103 9.76 -8.04 -8.31
N ALA A 104 10.11 -8.84 -7.29
CA ALA A 104 11.18 -9.82 -7.39
C ALA A 104 10.91 -10.91 -8.45
N PHE A 105 9.64 -11.31 -8.61
CA PHE A 105 9.25 -12.32 -9.61
C PHE A 105 8.87 -11.75 -10.98
N SER A 106 8.53 -10.47 -11.07
CA SER A 106 8.19 -9.81 -12.33
C SER A 106 9.39 -9.16 -13.02
N ALA A 107 10.51 -8.98 -12.31
CA ALA A 107 11.77 -8.59 -12.94
C ALA A 107 12.27 -9.72 -13.88
N PRO A 108 12.99 -9.39 -14.96
CA PRO A 108 13.59 -10.40 -15.84
C PRO A 108 14.56 -11.26 -15.04
N LEU A 109 14.28 -12.56 -14.93
CA LEU A 109 15.17 -13.53 -14.29
C LEU A 109 16.24 -13.96 -15.30
N PRO A 110 17.53 -13.68 -15.07
CA PRO A 110 18.58 -14.15 -15.97
C PRO A 110 18.71 -15.67 -15.84
N VAL A 111 18.37 -16.38 -16.91
CA VAL A 111 18.54 -17.82 -17.03
C VAL A 111 19.70 -18.11 -17.98
N CYS A 112 20.65 -18.94 -17.55
CA CYS A 112 21.74 -19.37 -18.40
C CYS A 112 21.19 -20.29 -19.49
N THR A 113 21.37 -19.93 -20.76
CA THR A 113 20.87 -20.70 -21.91
C THR A 113 21.57 -22.04 -22.12
N HIS A 114 22.73 -22.25 -21.47
CA HIS A 114 23.48 -23.51 -21.59
C HIS A 114 23.13 -24.52 -20.49
N CYS A 115 23.10 -24.08 -19.22
CA CYS A 115 22.91 -24.97 -18.07
C CYS A 115 21.61 -24.72 -17.29
N HIS A 116 20.78 -23.77 -17.74
CA HIS A 116 19.46 -23.43 -17.17
C HIS A 116 19.48 -23.00 -15.69
N ARG A 117 20.63 -22.60 -15.15
CA ARG A 117 20.75 -21.99 -13.82
C ARG A 117 20.21 -20.56 -13.82
N ILE A 118 19.69 -20.09 -12.69
CA ILE A 118 19.22 -18.71 -12.47
C ILE A 118 20.32 -17.89 -11.78
N GLY A 119 20.53 -16.66 -12.25
CA GLY A 119 21.39 -15.68 -11.59
C GLY A 119 20.67 -14.93 -10.48
N ALA A 120 21.18 -14.99 -9.25
CA ALA A 120 20.52 -14.43 -8.06
C ALA A 120 20.84 -12.94 -7.80
N GLY A 121 21.33 -12.20 -8.81
CA GLY A 121 21.70 -10.77 -8.69
C GLY A 121 22.97 -10.48 -7.88
N ASN A 122 23.48 -11.45 -7.11
CA ASN A 122 24.70 -11.37 -6.31
C ASN A 122 25.96 -11.89 -7.04
N GLY A 123 25.87 -12.13 -8.35
CA GLY A 123 26.93 -12.73 -9.17
C GLY A 123 27.02 -14.25 -9.10
N TYR A 124 26.26 -14.91 -8.23
CA TYR A 124 26.21 -16.36 -8.12
C TYR A 124 25.06 -16.96 -8.94
N TRP A 125 25.30 -18.17 -9.46
CA TRP A 125 24.35 -18.94 -10.26
C TRP A 125 23.89 -20.17 -9.47
N GLN A 126 22.59 -20.36 -9.36
CA GLN A 126 21.99 -21.47 -8.62
C GLN A 126 20.93 -22.21 -9.43
N LYS A 127 20.55 -23.39 -8.94
CA LYS A 127 19.47 -24.18 -9.54
C LYS A 127 18.12 -23.49 -9.35
N PHE A 128 17.19 -23.77 -10.26
CA PHE A 128 15.84 -23.20 -10.24
C PHE A 128 15.11 -23.51 -8.93
N GLU A 129 15.27 -24.73 -8.42
CA GLU A 129 14.63 -25.20 -7.18
C GLU A 129 15.08 -24.41 -5.96
N ASN A 130 16.39 -24.18 -5.84
CA ASN A 130 16.97 -23.40 -4.73
C ASN A 130 16.45 -21.96 -4.77
N TYR A 131 16.39 -21.37 -5.97
CA TYR A 131 15.89 -20.01 -6.15
C TYR A 131 14.42 -19.87 -5.72
N LEU A 132 13.56 -20.81 -6.13
CA LEU A 132 12.16 -20.85 -5.71
C LEU A 132 11.98 -21.10 -4.22
N GLY A 133 12.81 -21.95 -3.62
CA GLY A 133 12.80 -22.17 -2.18
C GLY A 133 13.12 -20.89 -1.40
N GLU A 134 14.17 -20.18 -1.80
CA GLU A 134 14.61 -18.93 -1.16
C GLU A 134 13.60 -17.78 -1.32
N HIS A 135 13.02 -17.61 -2.50
CA HIS A 135 12.21 -16.43 -2.83
C HIS A 135 10.71 -16.64 -2.71
N ALA A 136 10.21 -17.87 -2.92
CA ALA A 136 8.78 -18.20 -2.91
C ALA A 136 8.37 -19.11 -1.74
N GLY A 137 9.33 -19.60 -0.95
CA GLY A 137 9.08 -20.64 0.06
C GLY A 137 8.54 -21.94 -0.56
N ALA A 138 8.73 -22.13 -1.87
CA ALA A 138 8.15 -23.24 -2.59
C ALA A 138 8.95 -24.52 -2.34
N GLN A 139 8.25 -25.62 -2.03
CA GLN A 139 8.85 -26.94 -1.97
C GLN A 139 8.75 -27.60 -3.35
N THR A 140 9.87 -27.72 -4.04
CA THR A 140 9.90 -28.36 -5.37
C THR A 140 10.01 -29.87 -5.24
N VAL A 141 9.12 -30.57 -5.94
CA VAL A 141 9.21 -32.02 -6.11
C VAL A 141 9.69 -32.34 -7.53
N SER A 142 10.59 -33.30 -7.65
CA SER A 142 11.04 -33.77 -8.96
C SER A 142 9.94 -34.60 -9.63
N LYS A 143 9.41 -34.12 -10.75
CA LYS A 143 8.46 -34.83 -11.60
C LYS A 143 8.93 -34.75 -13.05
N VAL A 144 8.64 -35.80 -13.83
CA VAL A 144 8.82 -35.78 -15.29
C VAL A 144 7.49 -35.40 -15.92
N CYS A 145 7.47 -34.39 -16.80
CA CYS A 145 6.24 -34.01 -17.50
C CYS A 145 5.84 -35.08 -18.54
N PRO A 146 4.56 -35.13 -18.95
CA PRO A 146 4.10 -36.11 -19.94
C PRO A 146 4.86 -36.06 -21.27
N ASP A 147 5.36 -34.89 -21.67
CA ASP A 147 6.13 -34.73 -22.91
C ASP A 147 7.51 -35.39 -22.80
N CYS A 148 8.26 -35.06 -21.75
CA CYS A 148 9.56 -35.68 -21.48
C CYS A 148 9.44 -37.19 -21.22
N ALA A 149 8.37 -37.63 -20.58
CA ALA A 149 8.10 -39.05 -20.35
C ALA A 149 7.90 -39.77 -21.69
N ARG A 150 7.04 -39.24 -22.57
CA ARG A 150 6.82 -39.78 -23.93
C ARG A 150 8.10 -39.84 -24.74
N GLU A 151 8.89 -38.77 -24.74
CA GLU A 151 10.17 -38.74 -25.45
C GLU A 151 11.16 -39.80 -24.91
N SER A 152 11.23 -39.96 -23.59
CA SER A 152 12.09 -40.97 -22.96
C SER A 152 11.64 -42.40 -23.30
N TYR A 153 10.33 -42.68 -23.29
CA TYR A 153 9.79 -43.98 -23.69
C TYR A 153 10.00 -44.25 -25.19
N ALA A 154 9.82 -43.25 -26.05
CA ALA A 154 10.08 -43.34 -27.48
C ALA A 154 11.56 -43.65 -27.77
N LYS A 155 12.50 -42.97 -27.09
CA LYS A 155 13.94 -43.25 -27.20
C LYS A 155 14.32 -44.63 -26.67
N ALA A 156 13.61 -45.12 -25.65
CA ALA A 156 13.81 -46.46 -25.10
C ALA A 156 13.21 -47.59 -25.97
N GLY A 157 12.57 -47.26 -27.10
CA GLY A 157 11.93 -48.24 -27.98
C GLY A 157 10.72 -48.94 -27.34
N VAL A 158 10.20 -48.41 -26.24
CA VAL A 158 9.03 -48.96 -25.54
C VAL A 158 7.79 -48.38 -26.19
N VAL A 159 7.21 -49.12 -27.13
CA VAL A 159 5.92 -48.75 -27.74
C VAL A 159 4.84 -48.94 -26.69
N GLU A 160 4.18 -47.84 -26.32
CA GLU A 160 3.09 -47.78 -25.37
C GLU A 160 1.97 -48.74 -25.82
N ARG A 161 1.85 -49.90 -25.16
CA ARG A 161 0.66 -50.75 -25.31
C ARG A 161 -0.48 -50.02 -24.63
N ALA A 162 -1.30 -49.34 -25.42
CA ALA A 162 -2.53 -48.71 -24.97
C ALA A 162 -3.36 -49.73 -24.17
N SER A 163 -3.32 -49.62 -22.84
CA SER A 163 -4.22 -50.34 -21.94
C SER A 163 -5.58 -49.67 -22.02
N HIS A 164 -6.34 -49.97 -23.08
CA HIS A 164 -7.78 -49.77 -23.08
C HIS A 164 -8.40 -50.74 -22.07
N ARG A 165 -8.75 -50.23 -20.89
CA ARG A 165 -9.83 -50.75 -20.04
C ARG A 165 -10.42 -49.62 -19.22
#